data_AF-A0A9C9FYQ6-F1
#
_entry.id   AF-A0A9C9FYQ6-F1
#
_cell.length_a   1.000
_cell.length_b   1.000
_cell.length_c   1.000
_cell.angle_alpha   90.00
_cell.angle_beta   90.00
_cell.angle_gamma   90.00
#
_symmetry.space_group_name_H-M   'P 1'
#
loop_
_entity.id
_entity.type
_entity.pdbx_description
1 polymer ?
#
loop_
_entity_poly.entity_id
_entity_poly.type
_entity_poly.pdbx_seq_one_letter_code
_entity_poly.pdbx_strand_id
1 'polypeptide(L)'
;MTRTRRRSSRKTSPQQTVAIRQLERKQLCNRFALLEALDEEQIEFIHNVSLRILEEEGIEILGEQALNVFKKAGASVDDNGVVRIEREQLLEIIAQAPETFTL
;
A
#
# COMPACT_ATOMS: atom_id res chain seq x y z
N MET A 1 45.18 -36.29 -42.18
CA MET A 1 44.21 -35.27 -42.63
C MET A 1 42.84 -35.93 -42.81
N THR A 2 41.81 -35.37 -42.17
CA THR A 2 40.35 -35.62 -42.33
C THR A 2 39.85 -37.08 -42.15
N ARG A 3 38.84 -37.38 -41.32
CA ARG A 3 37.43 -37.12 -41.62
C ARG A 3 36.51 -37.46 -40.42
N THR A 4 35.57 -36.55 -40.19
CA THR A 4 34.18 -36.80 -39.76
C THR A 4 33.89 -37.30 -38.33
N ARG A 5 33.89 -36.38 -37.38
CA ARG A 5 32.99 -36.47 -36.21
C ARG A 5 31.54 -36.48 -36.70
N ARG A 6 30.88 -37.64 -36.69
CA ARG A 6 29.41 -37.76 -36.77
C ARG A 6 28.82 -37.05 -35.56
N ARG A 7 28.49 -35.76 -35.70
CA ARG A 7 27.51 -35.09 -34.85
C ARG A 7 26.17 -35.73 -35.17
N SER A 8 25.79 -36.72 -34.35
CA SER A 8 24.42 -37.20 -34.28
C SER A 8 23.52 -35.99 -34.09
N SER A 9 22.77 -35.63 -35.13
CA SER A 9 21.75 -34.60 -35.03
C SER A 9 20.67 -35.14 -34.11
N ARG A 10 20.77 -34.83 -32.82
CA ARG A 10 19.61 -34.91 -31.94
C ARG A 10 18.68 -33.82 -32.44
N LYS A 11 17.75 -34.20 -33.32
CA LYS A 11 16.62 -33.38 -33.72
C LYS A 11 15.81 -33.15 -32.45
N THR A 12 16.10 -32.07 -31.74
CA THR A 12 15.20 -31.52 -30.76
C THR A 12 13.96 -31.14 -31.54
N SER A 13 12.89 -31.92 -31.40
CA SER A 13 11.57 -31.50 -31.86
C SER A 13 11.32 -30.10 -31.31
N PRO A 14 10.95 -29.12 -32.16
CA PRO A 14 10.58 -27.82 -31.63
C PRO A 14 9.41 -28.06 -30.68
N GLN A 15 9.62 -27.77 -29.39
CA GLN A 15 8.54 -27.71 -28.43
C GLN A 15 7.52 -26.75 -29.04
N GLN A 16 6.34 -27.27 -29.38
CA GLN A 16 5.22 -26.42 -29.75
C GLN A 16 4.96 -25.53 -28.55
N THR A 17 5.40 -24.28 -28.63
CA THR A 17 4.97 -23.23 -27.72
C THR A 17 3.50 -23.02 -28.04
N VAL A 18 2.63 -23.74 -27.33
CA VAL A 18 1.22 -23.39 -27.30
C VAL A 18 1.19 -22.00 -26.69
N ALA A 19 1.02 -20.99 -27.53
CA ALA A 19 0.89 -19.62 -27.09
C ALA A 19 -0.33 -19.58 -26.17
N ILE A 20 -0.09 -19.44 -24.87
CA ILE A 20 -1.18 -19.29 -23.90
C ILE A 20 -1.93 -18.03 -24.34
N ARG A 21 -3.21 -18.18 -24.68
CA ARG A 21 -4.05 -17.04 -25.04
C ARG A 21 -4.28 -16.21 -23.78
N GLN A 22 -3.41 -15.23 -23.59
CA GLN A 22 -3.53 -14.29 -22.49
C GLN A 22 -4.73 -13.38 -22.74
N LEU A 23 -5.66 -13.34 -21.79
CA LEU A 23 -6.80 -12.43 -21.82
C LEU A 23 -6.32 -10.98 -21.66
N GLU A 24 -7.14 -10.04 -22.12
CA GLU A 24 -6.90 -8.62 -21.91
C GLU A 24 -6.81 -8.32 -20.40
N ARG A 25 -5.82 -7.51 -20.02
CA ARG A 25 -5.69 -7.06 -18.62
C ARG A 25 -6.86 -6.14 -18.30
N LYS A 26 -7.70 -6.59 -17.37
CA LYS A 26 -8.81 -5.82 -16.81
C LYS A 26 -8.67 -5.76 -15.30
N GLN A 27 -9.03 -4.62 -14.72
CA GLN A 27 -9.14 -4.49 -13.27
C GLN A 27 -10.34 -5.30 -12.79
N LEU A 28 -10.08 -6.36 -12.04
CA LEU A 28 -11.12 -7.21 -11.46
C LEU A 28 -11.72 -6.47 -10.26
N CYS A 29 -13.03 -6.24 -10.31
CA CYS A 29 -13.78 -5.73 -9.17
C CYS A 29 -14.46 -6.90 -8.47
N ASN A 30 -14.40 -6.93 -7.13
CA ASN A 30 -15.15 -7.93 -6.36
C ASN A 30 -16.65 -7.70 -6.55
N ARG A 31 -17.40 -8.76 -6.88
CA ARG A 31 -18.85 -8.69 -7.14
C ARG A 31 -19.68 -9.11 -5.93
N PHE A 32 -19.05 -9.68 -4.91
CA PHE A 32 -19.70 -10.11 -3.69
C PHE A 32 -19.69 -9.00 -2.66
N ALA A 33 -20.62 -9.08 -1.71
CA ALA A 33 -20.61 -8.21 -0.54
C ALA A 33 -19.28 -8.36 0.23
N LEU A 34 -18.87 -7.28 0.88
CA LEU A 34 -17.71 -7.29 1.76
C LEU A 34 -17.99 -8.20 2.96
N LEU A 35 -16.95 -8.88 3.44
CA LEU A 35 -17.05 -9.64 4.68
C LEU A 35 -16.99 -8.66 5.86
N GLU A 36 -18.08 -8.59 6.61
CA GLU A 36 -18.16 -7.80 7.84
C GLU A 36 -17.50 -8.59 8.98
N ALA A 37 -16.20 -8.33 9.19
CA ALA A 37 -15.41 -9.02 10.22
C ALA A 37 -15.53 -8.39 11.61
N LEU A 38 -16.00 -7.14 11.68
CA LEU A 38 -16.13 -6.34 12.89
C LEU A 38 -17.49 -5.64 12.88
N ASP A 39 -18.11 -5.56 14.06
CA ASP A 39 -19.34 -4.79 14.27
C ASP A 39 -19.02 -3.28 14.41
N GLU A 40 -20.04 -2.43 14.26
CA GLU A 40 -19.88 -0.96 14.31
C GLU A 40 -19.20 -0.47 15.61
N GLU A 41 -19.60 -1.02 16.76
CA GLU A 41 -19.02 -0.67 18.06
C GLU A 41 -17.52 -1.01 18.13
N GLN A 42 -17.10 -2.09 17.46
CA GLN A 42 -15.71 -2.52 17.42
C GLN A 42 -14.88 -1.60 16.52
N ILE A 43 -15.47 -1.16 15.41
CA ILE A 43 -14.84 -0.19 14.50
C ILE A 43 -14.65 1.15 15.23
N GLU A 44 -15.68 1.65 15.91
CA GLU A 44 -15.61 2.88 16.68
C GLU A 44 -14.58 2.79 17.82
N PHE A 45 -14.49 1.63 18.49
CA PHE A 45 -13.47 1.38 19.49
C PHE A 45 -12.05 1.49 18.91
N ILE A 46 -11.78 0.82 17.79
CA ILE A 46 -10.47 0.87 17.12
C ILE A 46 -10.16 2.31 16.67
N HIS A 47 -11.15 3.02 16.13
CA HIS A 47 -10.99 4.40 15.71
C HIS A 47 -10.58 5.30 16.89
N ASN A 48 -11.30 5.20 18.01
CA ASN A 48 -11.00 5.99 19.21
C ASN A 48 -9.66 5.67 19.86
N VAL A 49 -9.26 4.39 19.88
CA VAL A 49 -7.94 3.98 20.38
C VAL A 49 -6.85 4.51 19.45
N SER A 50 -7.05 4.43 18.14
CA SER A 50 -6.08 4.91 17.14
C SER A 50 -5.86 6.42 17.27
N LEU A 51 -6.93 7.21 17.41
CA LEU A 51 -6.84 8.65 17.66
C LEU A 51 -6.08 8.96 18.96
N ARG A 52 -6.36 8.20 20.03
CA ARG A 52 -5.69 8.38 21.32
C ARG A 52 -4.18 8.11 21.22
N ILE A 53 -3.77 7.09 20.48
CA ILE A 53 -2.35 6.79 20.26
C ILE A 53 -1.66 7.95 19.52
N LEU A 54 -2.30 8.51 18.49
CA LEU A 54 -1.73 9.61 17.71
C LEU A 54 -1.63 10.93 18.50
N GLU A 55 -2.53 11.12 19.46
CA GLU A 55 -2.58 12.27 20.35
C GLU A 55 -1.58 12.16 21.52
N GLU A 56 -1.59 11.03 22.25
CA GLU A 56 -0.79 10.81 23.46
C GLU A 56 0.64 10.36 23.15
N GLU A 57 0.80 9.29 22.37
CA GLU A 57 2.11 8.68 22.09
C GLU A 57 2.79 9.37 20.90
N GLY A 58 2.03 9.67 19.85
CA GLY A 58 2.53 10.26 18.60
C GLY A 58 3.26 9.25 17.70
N ILE A 59 3.83 9.76 16.61
CA ILE A 59 4.61 8.97 15.64
C ILE A 59 5.97 9.61 15.42
N GLU A 60 7.04 8.82 15.47
CA GLU A 60 8.39 9.27 15.12
C GLU A 60 8.54 9.43 13.60
N ILE A 61 9.00 10.61 13.16
CA ILE A 61 9.19 10.94 11.75
C ILE A 61 10.65 11.34 11.52
N LEU A 62 11.35 10.52 10.75
CA LEU A 62 12.78 10.69 10.47
C LEU A 62 13.08 11.75 9.39
N GLY A 63 12.06 12.16 8.62
CA GLY A 63 12.24 13.10 7.51
C GLY A 63 12.09 14.55 7.95
N GLU A 64 13.17 15.35 7.86
CA GLU A 64 13.14 16.78 8.20
C GLU A 64 12.09 17.59 7.41
N GLN A 65 11.91 17.26 6.12
CA GLN A 65 10.89 17.91 5.29
C GLN A 65 9.48 17.62 5.79
N ALA A 66 9.22 16.37 6.21
CA ALA A 66 7.94 15.97 6.75
C ALA A 66 7.68 16.68 8.10
N LEU A 67 8.67 16.71 9.00
CA LEU A 67 8.57 17.44 10.26
C LEU A 67 8.20 18.92 10.05
N ASN A 68 8.77 19.58 9.04
CA ASN A 68 8.42 20.95 8.68
C ASN A 68 6.97 21.10 8.20
N VAL A 69 6.44 20.12 7.46
CA VAL A 69 5.03 20.11 7.05
C VAL A 69 4.11 19.95 8.25
N PHE A 70 4.42 19.02 9.17
CA PHE A 70 3.64 18.83 10.39
C PHE A 70 3.65 20.06 11.30
N LYS A 71 4.82 20.70 11.49
CA LYS A 71 4.92 21.98 12.23
C LYS A 71 4.06 23.08 11.60
N LYS A 72 4.03 23.17 10.27
CA LYS A 72 3.19 24.15 9.54
C LYS A 72 1.71 23.84 9.64
N ALA A 73 1.34 22.57 9.68
CA ALA A 73 -0.03 22.12 9.86
C ALA A 73 -0.55 22.37 11.28
N GLY A 74 0.34 22.69 12.24
CA GLY A 74 -0.01 22.96 13.63
C GLY A 74 0.15 21.77 14.57
N ALA A 75 0.80 20.68 14.13
CA ALA A 75 1.09 19.54 14.97
C ALA A 75 2.26 19.83 15.92
N SER A 76 2.22 19.24 17.12
CA SER A 76 3.30 19.34 18.10
C SER A 76 4.42 18.39 17.73
N VAL A 77 5.64 18.91 17.54
CA VAL A 77 6.83 18.12 17.19
C VAL A 77 7.86 18.24 18.30
N ASP A 78 8.20 17.09 18.89
CA ASP A 78 9.21 16.97 19.93
C ASP A 78 10.63 17.00 19.35
N ASP A 79 11.62 17.24 20.21
CA ASP A 79 13.05 17.32 19.83
C ASP A 79 13.59 15.99 19.29
N ASN A 80 12.97 14.87 19.70
CA ASN A 80 13.27 13.52 19.21
C ASN A 80 12.62 13.20 17.86
N GLY A 81 11.90 14.14 17.23
CA GLY A 81 11.20 13.92 15.96
C GLY A 81 9.85 13.20 16.11
N VAL A 82 9.31 13.10 17.32
CA VAL A 82 7.98 12.55 17.59
C VAL A 82 6.92 13.62 17.32
N VAL A 83 5.97 13.32 16.45
CA VAL A 83 4.87 14.19 16.07
C VAL A 83 3.58 13.73 16.74
N ARG A 84 2.94 14.64 17.47
CA ARG A 84 1.62 14.47 18.09
C ARG A 84 0.62 15.39 17.42
N ILE A 85 -0.56 14.86 17.13
CA ILE A 85 -1.63 15.56 16.41
C ILE A 85 -2.90 15.49 17.26
N GLU A 86 -3.51 16.64 17.53
CA GLU A 86 -4.80 16.68 18.22
C GLU A 86 -5.92 16.07 17.36
N ARG A 87 -6.91 15.46 18.00
CA ARG A 87 -7.94 14.67 17.32
C ARG A 87 -8.75 15.51 16.34
N GLU A 88 -9.13 16.71 16.76
CA GLU A 88 -9.92 17.65 15.96
C GLU A 88 -9.19 18.03 14.68
N GLN A 89 -7.91 18.42 14.80
CA GLN A 89 -7.05 18.76 13.68
C GLN A 89 -6.88 17.57 12.73
N LEU A 90 -6.67 16.35 13.27
CA LEU A 90 -6.51 15.15 12.47
C LEU A 90 -7.77 14.83 11.66
N LEU A 91 -8.95 14.92 12.28
CA LEU A 91 -10.23 14.66 11.62
C LEU A 91 -10.53 15.68 10.51
N GLU A 92 -10.20 16.95 10.72
CA GLU A 92 -10.31 17.99 9.68
C GLU A 92 -9.43 17.68 8.45
N ILE A 93 -8.20 17.21 8.68
CA ILE A 93 -7.28 16.83 7.60
C ILE A 93 -7.79 15.59 6.85
N ILE A 94 -8.27 14.58 7.57
CA ILE A 94 -8.84 13.37 6.96
C ILE A 94 -10.04 13.72 6.08
N ALA A 95 -10.89 14.65 6.52
CA ALA A 95 -12.06 15.09 5.75
C ALA A 95 -11.72 15.78 4.43
N GLN A 96 -10.49 16.28 4.26
CA GLN A 96 -10.02 16.86 2.98
C GLN A 96 -9.62 15.80 1.95
N ALA A 97 -9.42 14.55 2.37
CA ALA A 97 -9.02 13.47 1.47
C ALA A 97 -10.18 13.07 0.55
N PRO A 98 -9.95 12.91 -0.77
CA PRO A 98 -11.00 12.47 -1.68
C PRO A 98 -11.35 10.99 -1.44
N GLU A 99 -12.64 10.66 -1.50
CA GLU A 99 -13.12 9.27 -1.34
C GLU A 99 -12.60 8.34 -2.45
N THR A 100 -12.41 8.86 -3.67
CA THR A 100 -11.90 8.11 -4.82
C THR A 100 -10.97 8.96 -5.67
N PHE A 101 -9.97 8.32 -6.27
CA PHE A 101 -9.05 8.94 -7.23
C PHE A 101 -8.67 7.92 -8.31
N THR A 102 -8.21 8.42 -9.46
CA THR A 102 -7.73 7.60 -10.58
C THR A 102 -6.20 7.69 -10.65
N LEU A 103 -5.55 6.55 -10.87
CA LEU A 103 -4.09 6.42 -11.05
C LEU A 103 -3.68 6.52 -12.52
#